data_AF-A0A7S1PVM7-F1
#
_entry.id   AF-A0A7S1PVM7-F1
#
_cell.length_a   1.000
_cell.length_b   1.000
_cell.length_c   1.000
_cell.angle_alpha   90.00
_cell.angle_beta   90.00
_cell.angle_gamma   90.00
#
_symmetry.space_group_name_H-M   'P 1'
#
loop_
_entity.id
_entity.type
_entity.pdbx_description
1 polymer ?
#
loop_
_entity_poly.entity_id
_entity_poly.type
_entity_poly.pdbx_seq_one_letter_code
_entity_poly.pdbx_strand_id
1 'polypeptide(L)'
;MLRRTAIASNTYLSWAKPRPPISVIRSGRKHWSNPDRMVRMKLMYFSLGLDQQALRRTAVIQADKARFSKAKTGGGGSDSSGFGRARTRQMLQWHRRIQYQEYFLQHALVRQSWRVMRKYPVGGSKIEGAVETPYFAYPYKINRYTRE
;
A
#
# COMPACT_ATOMS: atom_id res chain seq x y z
N MET A 1 28.50 -13.85 23.29
CA MET A 1 27.59 -14.04 22.13
C MET A 1 26.80 -12.77 21.87
N LEU A 2 27.44 -11.77 21.24
CA LEU A 2 26.76 -10.56 20.76
C LEU A 2 25.96 -10.96 19.50
N ARG A 3 24.73 -11.43 19.71
CA ARG A 3 23.77 -11.66 18.62
C ARG A 3 23.64 -10.34 17.88
N ARG A 4 24.20 -10.28 16.68
CA ARG A 4 23.85 -9.29 15.65
C ARG A 4 22.32 -9.28 15.56
N THR A 5 21.67 -8.37 16.29
CA THR A 5 20.37 -7.89 15.89
C THR A 5 20.64 -7.25 14.54
N ALA A 6 20.42 -8.01 13.46
CA ALA A 6 20.41 -7.44 12.13
C ALA A 6 19.41 -6.29 12.20
N ILE A 7 19.93 -5.08 12.36
CA ILE A 7 19.14 -3.86 12.32
C ILE A 7 18.50 -3.96 10.95
N ALA A 8 17.19 -4.19 10.91
CA ALA A 8 16.44 -4.26 9.67
C ALA A 8 16.41 -2.86 9.06
N SER A 9 17.56 -2.41 8.54
CA SER A 9 17.72 -1.16 7.84
C SER A 9 16.97 -1.26 6.52
N ASN A 10 16.48 -0.12 6.04
CA ASN A 10 15.96 -0.07 4.69
C ASN A 10 17.14 -0.26 3.72
N THR A 11 17.21 -1.43 3.08
CA THR A 11 18.30 -1.78 2.14
C THR A 11 18.05 -1.26 0.73
N TYR A 12 16.82 -0.85 0.42
CA TYR A 12 16.45 -0.29 -0.88
C TYR A 12 16.51 1.24 -0.80
N LEU A 13 17.59 1.83 -1.31
CA LEU A 13 17.84 3.28 -1.28
C LEU A 13 17.78 3.95 -2.66
N SER A 14 17.88 3.16 -3.74
CA SER A 14 17.81 3.66 -5.12
C SER A 14 16.44 4.28 -5.43
N TRP A 15 16.39 5.21 -6.39
CA TRP A 15 15.11 5.84 -6.77
C TRP A 15 14.15 4.79 -7.33
N ALA A 16 12.90 4.83 -6.85
CA ALA A 16 11.84 3.96 -7.33
C ALA A 16 10.85 4.74 -8.21
N LYS A 17 10.41 4.12 -9.31
CA LYS A 17 9.34 4.68 -10.15
C LYS A 17 7.98 4.49 -9.45
N PRO A 18 7.28 5.57 -9.06
CA PRO A 18 5.99 5.44 -8.39
C PRO A 18 4.95 4.84 -9.34
N ARG A 19 4.07 4.00 -8.80
CA ARG A 19 2.94 3.39 -9.53
C ARG A 19 1.62 3.95 -9.00
N PRO A 20 0.60 4.15 -9.85
CA PRO A 20 -0.70 4.61 -9.37
C PRO A 20 -1.33 3.55 -8.45
N PRO A 21 -2.04 3.95 -7.36
CA PRO A 21 -2.53 3.02 -6.33
C PRO A 21 -3.35 1.85 -6.90
N ILE A 22 -4.19 2.12 -7.90
CA ILE A 22 -5.02 1.10 -8.54
C ILE A 22 -4.22 -0.01 -9.20
N SER A 23 -3.04 0.29 -9.76
CA SER A 23 -2.18 -0.71 -10.38
C SER A 23 -1.57 -1.64 -9.33
N VAL A 24 -1.20 -1.10 -8.17
CA VAL A 24 -0.72 -1.87 -7.02
C VAL A 24 -1.85 -2.74 -6.49
N ILE A 25 -3.04 -2.19 -6.26
CA ILE A 25 -4.20 -2.93 -5.75
C ILE A 25 -4.62 -4.08 -6.69
N ARG A 26 -4.55 -3.85 -8.01
CA ARG A 26 -4.86 -4.87 -9.02
C ARG A 26 -3.92 -6.08 -8.98
N SER A 27 -2.72 -5.94 -8.42
CA SER A 27 -1.81 -7.09 -8.24
C SER A 27 -2.40 -8.20 -7.36
N GLY A 28 -3.38 -7.88 -6.51
CA GLY A 28 -4.07 -8.86 -5.67
C GLY A 28 -3.09 -9.75 -4.90
N ARG A 29 -3.33 -11.07 -4.92
CA ARG A 29 -2.51 -12.06 -4.18
C ARG A 29 -1.04 -12.08 -4.57
N LYS A 30 -0.70 -11.59 -5.78
CA LYS A 30 0.72 -11.52 -6.21
C LYS A 30 1.51 -10.51 -5.36
N HIS A 31 0.87 -9.45 -4.86
CA HIS A 31 1.56 -8.45 -4.04
C HIS A 31 0.65 -7.75 -3.03
N TRP A 32 -0.36 -6.98 -3.46
CA TRP A 32 -1.19 -6.15 -2.58
C TRP A 32 -1.85 -6.93 -1.43
N SER A 33 -2.50 -8.05 -1.75
CA SER A 33 -3.16 -8.95 -0.81
C SER A 33 -2.39 -10.26 -0.60
N ASN A 34 -1.07 -10.22 -0.78
CA ASN A 34 -0.20 -11.30 -0.36
C ASN A 34 -0.29 -11.46 1.18
N PRO A 35 -0.54 -12.68 1.71
CA PRO A 35 -0.71 -12.89 3.15
C PRO A 35 0.47 -12.40 3.99
N ASP A 36 1.71 -12.71 3.59
CA ASP A 36 2.91 -12.34 4.34
C ASP A 36 3.06 -10.82 4.43
N ARG A 37 2.80 -10.12 3.31
CA ARG A 37 2.81 -8.66 3.28
C ARG A 37 1.76 -8.08 4.23
N MET A 38 0.53 -8.60 4.19
CA MET A 38 -0.56 -8.10 5.02
C MET A 38 -0.31 -8.35 6.51
N VAL A 39 0.25 -9.50 6.88
CA VAL A 39 0.62 -9.82 8.27
C VAL A 39 1.72 -8.87 8.76
N ARG A 40 2.72 -8.55 7.94
CA ARG A 40 3.74 -7.56 8.33
C ARG A 40 3.16 -6.18 8.60
N MET A 41 2.20 -5.74 7.77
CA MET A 41 1.49 -4.48 8.03
C MET A 41 0.67 -4.57 9.30
N LYS A 42 -0.04 -5.69 9.53
CA LYS A 42 -0.80 -5.98 10.75
C LYS A 42 0.06 -5.82 12.01
N LEU A 43 1.26 -6.40 11.99
CA LEU A 43 2.22 -6.30 13.07
C LEU A 43 2.70 -4.86 13.28
N MET A 44 2.92 -4.10 12.21
CA MET A 44 3.27 -2.68 12.31
C MET A 44 2.17 -1.87 13.02
N TYR A 45 0.90 -2.01 12.61
CA TYR A 45 -0.22 -1.32 13.28
C TYR A 45 -0.29 -1.71 14.76
N PHE A 46 -0.21 -3.00 15.06
CA PHE A 46 -0.26 -3.53 16.42
C PHE A 46 0.86 -2.99 17.31
N SER A 47 2.11 -3.01 16.82
CA SER A 47 3.27 -2.49 17.56
C SER A 47 3.22 -0.98 17.79
N LEU A 48 2.50 -0.24 16.95
CA LEU A 48 2.25 1.19 17.13
C LEU A 48 1.06 1.46 18.07
N GLY A 49 0.37 0.42 18.56
CA GLY A 49 -0.83 0.58 19.38
C GLY A 49 -2.05 1.11 18.61
N LEU A 50 -2.06 0.97 17.28
CA LEU A 50 -3.11 1.49 16.42
C LEU A 50 -4.14 0.42 16.05
N ASP A 51 -5.39 0.86 15.90
CA ASP A 51 -6.40 0.02 15.27
C ASP A 51 -6.05 -0.24 13.79
N GLN A 52 -6.57 -1.35 13.25
CA GLN A 52 -6.26 -1.78 11.88
C GLN A 52 -7.54 -2.08 11.10
N GLN A 53 -8.56 -1.24 11.28
CA GLN A 53 -9.86 -1.46 10.64
C GLN A 53 -9.76 -1.44 9.10
N ALA A 54 -9.01 -0.49 8.54
CA ALA A 54 -8.83 -0.38 7.08
C ALA A 54 -8.14 -1.62 6.49
N LEU A 55 -7.15 -2.18 7.20
CA LEU A 55 -6.47 -3.41 6.80
C LEU A 55 -7.42 -4.62 6.86
N ARG A 56 -8.25 -4.72 7.92
CA ARG A 56 -9.28 -5.76 8.05
C ARG A 56 -10.31 -5.70 6.93
N ARG A 57 -10.84 -4.50 6.62
CA ARG A 57 -11.78 -4.29 5.48
C ARG A 57 -11.14 -4.74 4.16
N THR A 58 -9.87 -4.39 3.94
CA THR A 58 -9.12 -4.80 2.75
C THR A 58 -8.96 -6.32 2.68
N ALA A 59 -8.69 -6.98 3.80
CA ALA A 59 -8.56 -8.44 3.88
C ALA A 59 -9.85 -9.15 3.52
N VAL A 60 -10.99 -8.69 4.05
CA VAL A 60 -12.32 -9.26 3.75
C VAL A 60 -12.62 -9.18 2.25
N ILE A 61 -12.50 -7.99 1.65
CA ILE A 61 -12.77 -7.78 0.21
C ILE A 61 -11.89 -8.69 -0.66
N GLN A 62 -10.61 -8.84 -0.30
CA GLN A 62 -9.66 -9.62 -1.09
C GLN A 62 -9.81 -11.13 -0.87
N ALA A 63 -10.20 -11.56 0.34
CA ALA A 63 -10.53 -12.95 0.63
C ALA A 63 -11.73 -13.41 -0.20
N ASP A 64 -12.80 -12.60 -0.23
CA ASP A 64 -13.99 -12.89 -1.03
C ASP A 64 -13.69 -12.89 -2.52
N LYS A 65 -12.96 -11.87 -3.01
CA LYS A 65 -12.54 -11.82 -4.41
C LYS A 65 -11.73 -13.05 -4.82
N ALA A 66 -10.91 -13.57 -3.91
CA ALA A 66 -10.12 -14.75 -4.20
C ALA A 66 -10.96 -16.05 -4.15
N ARG A 67 -11.91 -16.14 -3.21
CA ARG A 67 -12.85 -17.26 -3.09
C ARG A 67 -13.66 -17.43 -4.37
N PHE A 68 -14.15 -16.33 -4.94
CA PHE A 68 -14.97 -16.35 -6.15
C PHE A 68 -14.17 -16.11 -7.45
N SER A 69 -12.83 -16.15 -7.42
CA SER A 69 -12.00 -15.81 -8.58
C SER A 69 -12.20 -16.71 -9.80
N LYS A 70 -12.66 -17.95 -9.60
CA LYS A 70 -12.97 -18.94 -10.66
C LYS A 70 -14.47 -19.09 -10.94
N ALA A 71 -15.32 -18.41 -10.18
CA ALA A 71 -16.77 -18.49 -10.38
C ALA A 71 -17.16 -17.74 -11.65
N LYS A 72 -18.12 -18.28 -12.41
CA LYS A 72 -18.73 -17.53 -13.52
C LYS A 72 -19.43 -16.29 -12.96
N THR A 73 -19.25 -15.15 -13.60
CA THR A 73 -20.02 -13.96 -13.27
C THR A 73 -21.49 -14.22 -13.59
N GLY A 74 -22.41 -13.85 -12.70
CA GLY A 74 -23.84 -13.96 -12.94
C GLY A 74 -24.23 -13.27 -14.25
N GLY A 75 -25.10 -13.89 -15.04
CA GLY A 75 -25.59 -13.33 -16.30
C GLY A 75 -26.31 -12.01 -16.02
N GLY A 76 -25.83 -10.92 -16.62
CA GLY A 76 -26.52 -9.64 -16.56
C GLY A 76 -27.69 -9.66 -17.54
N GLY A 77 -28.92 -9.65 -17.02
CA GLY A 77 -30.10 -9.44 -17.86
C GLY A 77 -30.05 -8.08 -18.56
N SER A 78 -30.62 -7.99 -19.75
CA SER A 78 -30.77 -6.71 -20.46
C SER A 78 -31.72 -5.82 -19.66
N ASP A 79 -31.20 -4.72 -19.12
CA ASP A 79 -31.92 -3.76 -18.30
C ASP A 79 -31.83 -2.39 -18.98
N SER A 80 -32.96 -1.89 -19.48
CA SER A 80 -33.06 -0.59 -20.17
C SER A 80 -32.75 0.58 -19.24
N SER A 81 -32.99 0.42 -17.93
CA SER A 81 -32.63 1.43 -16.92
C SER A 81 -31.14 1.46 -16.62
N GLY A 82 -30.41 0.38 -16.93
CA GLY A 82 -28.99 0.23 -16.63
C GLY A 82 -28.66 0.17 -15.12
N PHE A 83 -29.67 0.02 -14.25
CA PHE A 83 -29.53 0.05 -12.80
C PHE A 83 -28.54 -1.02 -12.30
N GLY A 84 -28.66 -2.26 -12.78
CA GLY A 84 -27.77 -3.35 -12.38
C GLY A 84 -26.30 -3.06 -12.67
N ARG A 85 -26.01 -2.44 -13.82
CA ARG A 85 -24.65 -2.03 -14.22
C ARG A 85 -24.14 -0.88 -13.35
N ALA A 86 -24.98 0.13 -13.10
CA ALA A 86 -24.63 1.27 -12.27
C ALA A 86 -24.32 0.86 -10.82
N ARG A 87 -25.18 0.03 -10.23
CA ARG A 87 -25.00 -0.50 -8.86
C ARG A 87 -23.73 -1.33 -8.73
N THR A 88 -23.45 -2.20 -9.70
CA THR A 88 -22.21 -3.00 -9.71
C THR A 88 -20.96 -2.11 -9.77
N ARG A 89 -20.98 -1.07 -10.62
CA ARG A 89 -19.88 -0.09 -10.72
C ARG A 89 -19.71 0.72 -9.44
N GLN A 90 -20.80 1.11 -8.79
CA GLN A 90 -20.78 1.80 -7.51
C GLN A 90 -20.10 0.95 -6.44
N MET A 91 -20.49 -0.33 -6.30
CA MET A 91 -19.87 -1.26 -5.36
C MET A 91 -18.38 -1.48 -5.65
N LEU A 92 -18.02 -1.65 -6.92
CA LEU A 92 -16.63 -1.78 -7.34
C LEU A 92 -15.81 -0.55 -6.94
N GLN A 93 -16.35 0.66 -7.13
CA GLN A 93 -15.67 1.89 -6.79
C GLN A 93 -15.57 2.11 -5.29
N TRP A 94 -16.58 1.69 -4.52
CA TRP A 94 -16.54 1.72 -3.06
C TRP A 94 -15.41 0.84 -2.51
N HIS A 95 -15.31 -0.41 -2.99
CA HIS A 95 -14.20 -1.30 -2.62
C HIS A 95 -12.82 -0.72 -2.98
N ARG A 96 -12.70 -0.05 -4.14
CA ARG A 96 -11.45 0.63 -4.52
C ARG A 96 -11.10 1.75 -3.56
N ARG A 97 -12.06 2.57 -3.15
CA ARG A 97 -11.84 3.68 -2.20
C ARG A 97 -11.43 3.18 -0.81
N ILE A 98 -12.02 2.10 -0.32
CA ILE A 98 -11.58 1.44 0.92
C ILE A 98 -10.10 1.01 0.80
N GLN A 99 -9.71 0.44 -0.33
CA GLN A 99 -8.33 0.00 -0.56
C GLN A 99 -7.36 1.17 -0.80
N TYR A 100 -7.82 2.30 -1.35
CA TYR A 100 -7.02 3.52 -1.44
C TYR A 100 -6.71 4.10 -0.06
N GLN A 101 -7.69 4.08 0.85
CA GLN A 101 -7.46 4.45 2.24
C GLN A 101 -6.36 3.59 2.88
N GLU A 102 -6.45 2.26 2.75
CA GLU A 102 -5.44 1.36 3.30
C GLU A 102 -4.07 1.54 2.63
N TYR A 103 -4.03 1.75 1.31
CA TYR A 103 -2.79 2.00 0.57
C TYR A 103 -2.09 3.25 1.10
N PHE A 104 -2.84 4.33 1.29
CA PHE A 104 -2.32 5.56 1.85
C PHE A 104 -1.80 5.36 3.28
N LEU A 105 -2.59 4.73 4.15
CA LEU A 105 -2.23 4.50 5.55
C LEU A 105 -0.93 3.70 5.70
N GLN A 106 -0.75 2.64 4.92
CA GLN A 106 0.49 1.86 4.93
C GLN A 106 1.69 2.72 4.56
N HIS A 107 1.59 3.55 3.52
CA HIS A 107 2.69 4.43 3.12
C HIS A 107 2.99 5.51 4.15
N ALA A 108 1.97 6.12 4.75
CA ALA A 108 2.12 7.15 5.77
C ALA A 108 2.80 6.58 7.02
N LEU A 109 2.30 5.46 7.54
CA LEU A 109 2.81 4.85 8.77
C LEU A 109 4.21 4.26 8.60
N VAL A 110 4.52 3.66 7.45
CA VAL A 110 5.89 3.17 7.19
C VAL A 110 6.88 4.34 7.22
N ARG A 111 6.57 5.46 6.57
CA ARG A 111 7.43 6.65 6.57
C ARG A 111 7.59 7.23 7.97
N GLN A 112 6.50 7.30 8.73
CA GLN A 112 6.55 7.77 10.11
C GLN A 112 7.36 6.83 11.01
N SER A 113 7.21 5.51 10.83
CA SER A 113 8.01 4.52 11.56
C SER A 113 9.50 4.62 11.20
N TRP A 114 9.83 4.92 9.94
CA TRP A 114 11.20 5.14 9.50
C TRP A 114 11.81 6.36 10.17
N ARG A 115 11.04 7.44 10.32
CA ARG A 115 11.47 8.63 11.08
C ARG A 115 11.87 8.26 12.51
N VAL A 116 10.98 7.59 13.24
CA VAL A 116 11.22 7.21 14.64
C VAL A 116 12.41 6.26 14.77
N MET A 117 12.54 5.30 13.85
CA MET A 117 13.66 4.35 13.83
C MET A 117 14.94 4.90 13.19
N ARG A 118 14.99 6.20 12.85
CA ARG A 118 16.14 6.85 12.19
C ARG A 118 16.58 6.14 10.90
N LYS A 119 15.63 5.61 10.12
CA LYS A 119 15.89 4.94 8.84
C LYS A 119 15.85 5.93 7.68
N TYR A 120 16.76 5.75 6.73
CA TYR A 120 16.77 6.49 5.48
C TYR A 120 15.79 5.89 4.46
N PRO A 121 14.99 6.72 3.78
CA PRO A 121 14.05 6.23 2.79
C PRO A 121 14.70 6.01 1.42
N VAL A 122 13.94 5.38 0.53
CA VAL A 122 14.18 5.32 -0.92
C VAL A 122 14.30 6.73 -1.49
N GLY A 123 15.25 6.97 -2.41
CA GLY A 123 15.40 8.24 -3.11
C GLY A 123 14.10 8.75 -3.75
N GLY A 124 13.79 10.04 -3.56
CA GLY A 124 12.55 10.67 -3.98
C GLY A 124 11.38 10.54 -3.00
N SER A 125 11.62 10.04 -1.78
CA SER A 125 10.59 9.93 -0.74
C SER A 125 10.62 11.10 0.23
N LYS A 126 9.44 11.55 0.66
CA LYS A 126 9.26 12.53 1.74
C LYS A 126 9.04 11.82 3.08
N ILE A 127 9.72 12.27 4.13
CA ILE A 127 9.46 11.90 5.53
C ILE A 127 9.08 13.17 6.27
N GLU A 128 7.82 13.27 6.67
CA GLU A 128 7.27 14.45 7.34
C GLU A 128 7.95 14.71 8.69
N GLY A 129 8.35 15.97 8.91
CA GLY A 129 9.06 16.41 10.11
C GLY A 129 10.51 15.91 10.23
N ALA A 130 11.09 15.40 9.15
CA ALA A 130 12.52 15.08 9.07
C ALA A 130 13.20 15.70 7.84
N VAL A 131 12.58 15.60 6.66
CA VAL A 131 13.09 16.22 5.42
C VAL A 131 11.92 16.89 4.69
N GLU A 132 12.02 18.20 4.48
CA GLU A 132 10.97 18.98 3.81
C GLU A 132 10.91 18.67 2.31
N THR A 133 12.08 18.57 1.67
CA THR A 133 12.25 18.14 0.28
C THR A 133 12.39 16.61 0.19
N PRO A 134 12.07 15.99 -0.96
CA PRO A 134 12.27 14.56 -1.13
C PRO A 134 13.74 14.17 -0.94
N TYR A 135 14.01 13.18 -0.08
CA TYR A 135 15.36 12.71 0.20
C TYR A 135 16.00 12.12 -1.05
N PHE A 136 17.20 12.57 -1.42
CA PHE A 136 18.05 11.97 -2.43
C PHE A 136 19.46 11.79 -1.87
N ALA A 137 19.98 10.58 -2.01
CA ALA A 137 21.38 10.23 -1.80
C ALA A 137 21.75 9.14 -2.81
N TYR A 138 23.06 8.89 -2.98
CA TYR A 138 23.69 7.81 -3.77
C TYR A 138 22.76 6.97 -4.69
N PRO A 139 22.91 6.96 -6.03
CA PRO A 139 24.02 7.47 -6.85
C PRO A 139 23.78 8.88 -7.43
N TYR A 140 22.76 9.59 -6.96
CA TYR A 140 22.36 10.87 -7.56
C TYR A 140 23.26 12.01 -7.10
N LYS A 141 23.87 12.70 -8.06
CA LYS A 141 24.67 13.92 -7.83
C LYS A 141 23.80 15.16 -7.55
N ILE A 142 22.55 15.14 -8.03
CA ILE A 142 21.57 16.23 -7.89
C ILE A 142 20.20 15.65 -7.51
N ASN A 143 19.40 16.44 -6.81
CA ASN A 143 18.00 16.15 -6.56
C ASN A 143 17.24 16.15 -7.89
N ARG A 144 16.55 15.04 -8.22
CA ARG A 144 15.88 14.91 -9.52
C ARG A 144 14.72 15.88 -9.71
N TYR A 145 14.09 16.31 -8.62
CA TYR A 145 12.90 17.17 -8.67
C TYR A 145 13.27 18.64 -8.54
N THR A 146 14.16 19.00 -7.62
CA THR A 146 14.57 20.41 -7.42
C THR A 146 15.73 20.83 -8.31
N ARG A 147 16.50 19.87 -8.86
CA ARG A 147 17.72 20.10 -9.68
C ARG A 147 18.88 20.76 -8.92
N GLU A 148 18.75 20.87 -7.60
CA GLU A 148 19.81 21.28 -6.67
C GLU A 148 20.81 20.14 -6.41
#